data_AF-A0A5C4Q908-F1
#
_entry.id   AF-A0A5C4Q908-F1
#
_cell.length_a   1.000
_cell.length_b   1.000
_cell.length_c   1.000
_cell.angle_alpha   90.00
_cell.angle_beta   90.00
_cell.angle_gamma   90.00
#
_symmetry.space_group_name_H-M   'P 1'
#
loop_
_entity.id
_entity.type
_entity.pdbx_description
1 polymer ?
#
loop_
_entity_poly.entity_id
_entity_poly.type
_entity_poly.pdbx_seq_one_letter_code
_entity_poly.pdbx_strand_id
1 'polypeptide(L)' 'MLGNVAYINRLLTSGGVAPAGACTDGETTAVPYGAVYVLWAAKR' A
#
# COMPACT_ATOMS: atom_id res chain seq x y z
N MET A 1 17.21 4.69 8.76
CA MET A 1 16.85 3.32 9.20
C MET A 1 15.40 3.33 9.64
N LEU A 2 14.55 2.39 9.17
CA LEU A 2 13.14 2.34 9.56
C LEU A 2 12.91 2.01 11.06
N GLY A 3 13.95 1.57 11.77
CA GLY A 3 13.85 1.10 13.16
C GLY A 3 13.35 2.12 14.19
N ASN A 4 13.34 3.42 13.88
CA ASN A 4 12.85 4.48 14.78
C ASN A 4 11.51 5.10 14.33
N VAL A 5 10.83 4.49 13.36
CA VAL A 5 9.54 4.97 12.87
C VAL A 5 8.45 4.59 13.86
N ALA A 6 7.70 5.59 14.33
CA ALA A 6 6.55 5.38 15.21
C ALA A 6 5.23 5.46 14.45
N TYR A 7 5.19 6.22 13.35
CA TYR A 7 3.99 6.44 12.57
C TYR A 7 4.26 6.30 11.08
N ILE A 8 3.34 5.67 10.36
CA ILE A 8 3.38 5.52 8.91
C ILE A 8 2.05 6.04 8.35
N ASN A 9 2.14 7.04 7.47
CA ASN A 9 1.00 7.56 6.74
C ASN A 9 1.09 7.08 5.30
N ARG A 10 0.02 6.46 4.82
CA ARG A 10 -0.16 6.13 3.41
C ARG A 10 -1.05 7.18 2.77
N LEU A 11 -0.48 7.98 1.88
CA LEU A 11 -1.13 9.11 1.22
C LEU A 11 -1.21 8.86 -0.28
N LEU A 12 -2.11 9.58 -0.95
CA LEU A 12 -2.24 9.62 -2.41
C LEU A 12 -2.21 8.23 -3.05
N THR A 13 -2.94 7.29 -2.46
CA THR A 13 -3.02 5.92 -2.99
C THR A 13 -3.78 5.95 -4.32
N SER A 14 -3.21 5.32 -5.34
CA SER A 14 -3.79 5.22 -6.69
C SER A 14 -3.63 3.80 -7.21
N GLY A 15 -4.55 3.35 -8.08
CA GLY A 15 -4.59 1.97 -8.54
C GLY A 15 -5.05 0.99 -7.46
N GLY A 16 -4.63 -0.28 -7.56
CA GLY A 16 -5.00 -1.34 -6.60
C GLY A 16 -6.49 -1.70 -6.62
N VAL A 17 -7.17 -1.41 -7.73
CA VAL A 17 -8.59 -1.71 -7.92
C VAL A 17 -8.81 -3.19 -8.23
N ALA A 18 -10.06 -3.65 -8.24
CA ALA A 18 -10.35 -5.01 -8.68
C ALA A 18 -9.75 -5.24 -10.09
N PRO A 19 -9.16 -6.43 -10.35
CA PRO A 19 -8.71 -6.81 -11.68
C PRO A 19 -9.84 -6.64 -12.70
N ALA A 20 -9.48 -6.36 -13.95
CA ALA A 20 -10.48 -6.32 -15.00
C ALA A 20 -11.05 -7.72 -15.24
N GLY A 21 -12.38 -7.84 -15.21
CA GLY A 21 -13.08 -9.12 -15.40
C GLY A 21 -13.33 -9.89 -14.10
N ALA A 22 -13.95 -11.06 -14.22
CA ALA A 22 -14.16 -11.95 -13.09
C ALA A 22 -12.90 -12.78 -12.82
N CYS A 23 -12.56 -12.99 -11.54
CA CYS A 23 -11.54 -13.97 -11.17
C CYS A 23 -12.09 -15.39 -11.34
N THR A 24 -11.23 -16.32 -11.75
CA THR A 24 -11.52 -17.75 -11.63
C THR A 24 -11.19 -18.25 -10.22
N ASP A 25 -11.87 -19.31 -9.77
CA ASP A 25 -11.64 -19.85 -8.43
C ASP A 25 -10.19 -20.39 -8.31
N GLY A 26 -9.52 -20.03 -7.23
CA GLY A 26 -8.09 -20.30 -7.01
C GLY A 26 -7.11 -19.37 -7.73
N GLU A 27 -7.57 -18.43 -8.55
CA GLU A 27 -6.70 -17.47 -9.24
C GLU A 27 -6.23 -16.36 -8.29
N THR A 28 -4.93 -16.06 -8.32
CA THR A 28 -4.34 -14.91 -7.64
C THR A 28 -3.67 -14.03 -8.67
N THR A 29 -4.09 -12.77 -8.74
CA THR A 29 -3.52 -11.79 -9.66
C THR A 29 -3.03 -10.56 -8.91
N ALA A 30 -1.85 -10.08 -9.31
CA ALA A 30 -1.27 -8.87 -8.74
C ALA A 30 -1.86 -7.65 -9.43
N VAL A 31 -2.34 -6.68 -8.65
CA VAL A 31 -2.85 -5.42 -9.18
C VAL A 31 -1.84 -4.31 -8.92
N PRO A 32 -1.41 -3.55 -9.94
CA PRO A 32 -0.51 -2.43 -9.73
C PRO A 32 -1.19 -1.35 -8.89
N TYR A 33 -0.48 -0.86 -7.88
CA TYR A 33 -0.88 0.31 -7.10
C TYR A 33 0.35 1.15 -6.74
N GLY A 34 0.13 2.43 -6.55
CA GLY A 34 1.12 3.37 -6.05
C GLY A 34 0.60 4.11 -4.83
N ALA A 35 1.48 4.42 -3.88
CA ALA A 35 1.17 5.27 -2.74
C ALA A 35 2.39 6.04 -2.27
N VAL A 36 2.17 7.20 -1.68
CA VAL A 36 3.21 7.97 -0.99
C VAL A 36 3.23 7.56 0.46
N TYR A 37 4.36 7.04 0.93
CA TYR A 37 4.56 6.69 2.33
C TYR A 37 5.37 7.77 3.03
N VAL A 38 4.81 8.34 4.09
CA VAL A 38 5.48 9.30 4.97
C VAL A 38 5.69 8.63 6.32
N LEU A 39 6.95 8.57 6.76
CA LEU A 39 7.35 7.89 7.99
C LEU A 39 7.79 8.93 9.01
N TRP A 40 7.22 8.88 10.21
CA TRP A 40 7.51 9.82 11.30
C TRP A 40 8.09 9.10 12.51
N ALA A 41 9.10 9.69 13.13
CA ALA A 41 9.53 9.31 14.48
C ALA A 41 8.63 9.99 15.52
N ALA A 42 8.42 9.34 16.66
CA ALA A 42 7.76 10.00 17.78
C ALA A 42 8.63 11.15 18.30
N LYS A 43 7.99 12.28 18.62
CA LYS A 43 8.67 13.37 19.34
C LYS A 43 8.95 12.88 20.75
N ARG A 44 10.22 12.95 21.15
CA ARG A 44 10.66 12.62 22.51
C ARG A 44 10.23 13.71 23.49
#